data_AF-A0A7V8BHL6-F1
#
_entry.id   AF-A0A7V8BHL6-F1
#
_cell.length_a   1.000
_cell.length_b   1.000
_cell.length_c   1.000
_cell.angle_alpha   90.00
_cell.angle_beta   90.00
_cell.angle_gamma   90.00
#
_symmetry.space_group_name_H-M   'P 1'
#
loop_
_entity.id
_entity.type
_entity.pdbx_description
1 polymer ?
#
loop_
_entity_poly.entity_id
_entity_poly.type
_entity_poly.pdbx_seq_one_letter_code
_entity_poly.pdbx_strand_id
1 'polypeptide(L)'
;MLRSVVALCALLLFGAAPAQALVQRAYVSALTGNDANTATNCPATAPCRWFAGAISVVTPGGEIVAMDSGAYGTVTITKSISIVSAPGAYAGITVFSGNGVTIASAGLTVVLRGLTINSLGGDYGIAVTAGAALSVENCVVSNFSLTSGAGLYVNAPAEVAVVKTLFRGNYDGVRFSGGAKAQISDSQFLRNTVSGVLVDSSAGATEVSAERVVSSGNGSSGFVASATAGSASLAIKSALASENGSHGIGGSASASGAVAVNVSKSLSTANGLTGVFASGDGARVVVSSSTITRNAAYGLYQASSAVFMSTGDNRVSDNAVGPSSGTISSLTPM
;
A
#
# COMPACT_ATOMS: atom_id res chain seq x y z
N MET A 1 33.54 78.96 18.58
CA MET A 1 34.10 78.21 17.43
C MET A 1 33.48 76.83 17.43
N LEU A 2 32.61 76.60 16.45
CA LEU A 2 31.77 75.43 16.25
C LEU A 2 32.63 74.27 15.73
N ARG A 3 32.56 73.08 16.33
CA ARG A 3 33.11 71.85 15.74
C ARG A 3 32.02 70.77 15.70
N SER A 4 31.41 70.68 14.52
CA SER A 4 30.42 69.70 14.12
C SER A 4 31.03 68.29 14.10
N VAL A 5 30.48 67.39 14.91
CA VAL A 5 30.70 65.95 14.78
C VAL A 5 29.54 65.41 13.94
N VAL A 6 29.79 65.16 12.66
CA VAL A 6 28.82 64.54 11.75
C VAL A 6 28.80 63.04 12.05
N ALA A 7 27.69 62.58 12.64
CA ALA A 7 27.41 61.16 12.81
C ALA A 7 26.98 60.55 11.48
N LEU A 8 27.83 59.68 10.91
CA LEU A 8 27.50 58.88 9.74
C LEU A 8 26.81 57.58 10.21
N CYS A 9 25.48 57.62 10.36
CA CYS A 9 24.67 56.42 10.52
C CYS A 9 24.63 55.66 9.18
N ALA A 10 25.47 54.64 9.04
CA ALA A 10 25.38 53.69 7.93
C ALA A 10 24.08 52.89 8.07
N LEU A 11 23.10 53.18 7.22
CA LEU A 11 21.84 52.46 7.13
C LEU A 11 22.10 51.09 6.49
N LEU A 12 22.33 50.07 7.32
CA LEU A 12 22.35 48.67 6.91
C LEU A 12 20.93 48.27 6.50
N LEU A 13 20.59 48.50 5.23
CA LEU A 13 19.45 47.88 4.55
C LEU A 13 19.74 46.37 4.42
N PHE A 14 19.59 45.64 5.53
CA PHE A 14 19.38 44.20 5.47
C PHE A 14 18.09 43.98 4.71
N GLY A 15 18.19 43.53 3.45
CA GLY A 15 17.07 43.03 2.69
C GLY A 15 16.46 41.86 3.44
N ALA A 16 15.41 42.13 4.23
CA ALA A 16 14.59 41.09 4.80
C ALA A 16 14.01 40.30 3.62
N ALA A 17 14.49 39.06 3.44
CA ALA A 17 13.84 38.14 2.52
C ALA A 17 12.35 38.09 2.93
N PRO A 18 11.40 38.22 1.99
CA PRO A 18 9.99 38.12 2.33
C PRO A 18 9.80 36.77 3.03
N ALA A 19 9.34 36.80 4.28
CA ALA A 19 8.92 35.59 4.98
C ALA A 19 7.67 35.09 4.25
N GLN A 20 7.86 34.11 3.36
CA GLN A 20 6.76 33.57 2.58
C GLN A 20 5.95 32.68 3.50
N ALA A 21 4.70 33.08 3.75
CA ALA A 21 3.75 32.24 4.44
C ALA A 21 3.47 31.02 3.56
N LEU A 22 3.60 29.84 4.15
CA LEU A 22 3.19 28.59 3.52
C LEU A 22 1.71 28.66 3.13
N VAL A 23 1.33 28.01 2.05
CA VAL A 23 -0.05 28.05 1.52
C VAL A 23 -0.79 26.75 1.79
N GLN A 24 -2.12 26.84 1.93
CA GLN A 24 -2.99 25.67 2.10
C GLN A 24 -3.06 24.79 0.84
N ARG A 25 -2.89 25.40 -0.35
CA ARG A 25 -2.92 24.68 -1.62
C ARG A 25 -1.82 25.19 -2.55
N ALA A 26 -1.02 24.26 -3.07
CA ALA A 26 -0.02 24.47 -4.09
C ALA A 26 -0.36 23.64 -5.35
N TYR A 27 0.15 24.05 -6.50
CA TYR A 27 -0.17 23.41 -7.77
C TYR A 27 1.10 22.99 -8.50
N VAL A 28 1.02 21.86 -9.22
CA VAL A 28 2.05 21.43 -10.15
C VAL A 28 1.49 21.25 -11.55
N SER A 29 2.33 21.51 -12.55
CA SER A 29 1.99 21.38 -13.97
C SER A 29 3.21 20.91 -14.75
N ALA A 30 3.04 19.87 -15.56
CA ALA A 30 4.07 19.41 -16.47
C ALA A 30 4.20 20.32 -17.70
N LEU A 31 3.14 21.06 -18.06
CA LEU A 31 3.12 21.94 -19.23
C LEU A 31 3.71 23.33 -18.94
N THR A 32 3.27 23.98 -17.87
CA THR A 32 3.60 25.38 -17.56
C THR A 32 4.36 25.54 -16.24
N GLY A 33 4.65 24.45 -15.53
CA GLY A 33 5.29 24.50 -14.21
C GLY A 33 6.77 24.88 -14.26
N ASN A 34 7.19 25.66 -13.27
CA ASN A 34 8.58 26.01 -13.01
C ASN A 34 8.83 26.07 -11.49
N ASP A 35 9.84 25.36 -10.99
CA ASP A 35 10.14 25.33 -9.55
C ASP A 35 10.67 26.68 -9.01
N ALA A 36 11.07 27.62 -9.88
CA ALA A 36 11.30 29.00 -9.47
C ALA A 36 10.02 29.66 -8.90
N ASN A 37 8.83 29.14 -9.24
CA ASN A 37 7.55 29.61 -8.71
C ASN A 37 7.32 29.25 -7.24
N THR A 38 8.21 28.46 -6.62
CA THR A 38 8.29 28.34 -5.15
C THR A 38 8.42 29.72 -4.49
N ALA A 39 9.10 30.66 -5.14
CA ALA A 39 9.17 32.07 -4.73
C ALA A 39 7.82 32.82 -4.74
N THR A 40 6.73 32.17 -5.17
CA THR A 40 5.37 32.70 -5.10
C THR A 40 4.37 31.69 -4.52
N ASN A 41 4.87 30.61 -3.91
CA ASN A 41 4.10 29.50 -3.35
C ASN A 41 3.32 28.64 -4.36
N CYS A 42 3.82 28.51 -5.60
CA CYS A 42 3.24 27.65 -6.64
C CYS A 42 1.71 27.82 -6.85
N PRO A 43 1.18 29.06 -7.07
CA PRO A 43 -0.24 29.26 -7.30
C PRO A 43 -0.68 28.66 -8.63
N ALA A 44 -1.99 28.50 -8.86
CA ALA A 44 -2.51 27.88 -10.09
C ALA A 44 -2.08 28.62 -11.38
N THR A 45 -1.83 29.92 -11.31
CA THR A 45 -1.34 30.75 -12.43
C THR A 45 0.17 30.71 -12.62
N ALA A 46 0.91 30.20 -11.63
CA ALA A 46 2.36 30.01 -11.68
C ALA A 46 2.72 28.71 -10.92
N PRO A 47 2.31 27.53 -11.44
CA PRO A 47 2.49 26.26 -10.74
C PRO A 47 3.97 25.85 -10.68
N CYS A 48 4.31 24.98 -9.74
CA CYS A 48 5.63 24.35 -9.70
C CYS A 48 5.74 23.22 -10.71
N ARG A 49 6.97 22.83 -11.10
CA ARG A 49 7.18 21.75 -12.06
C ARG A 49 7.08 20.39 -11.36
N TRP A 50 7.72 20.26 -10.21
CA TRP A 50 7.85 18.99 -9.49
C TRP A 50 7.05 19.03 -8.19
N PHE A 51 6.57 17.86 -7.74
CA PHE A 51 5.93 17.75 -6.44
C PHE A 51 6.85 18.22 -5.31
N ALA A 52 8.16 17.93 -5.40
CA ALA A 52 9.15 18.36 -4.41
C ALA A 52 9.15 19.88 -4.20
N GLY A 53 9.07 20.67 -5.28
CA GLY A 53 8.93 22.13 -5.21
C GLY A 53 7.66 22.54 -4.46
N ALA A 54 6.50 21.98 -4.81
CA ALA A 54 5.24 22.27 -4.13
C ALA A 54 5.21 21.84 -2.65
N ILE A 55 5.85 20.73 -2.28
CA ILE A 55 5.96 20.26 -0.89
C ILE A 55 6.69 21.27 0.00
N SER A 56 7.67 21.99 -0.56
CA SER A 56 8.45 22.99 0.20
C SER A 56 7.62 24.18 0.66
N VAL A 57 6.58 24.56 -0.10
CA VAL A 57 5.77 25.77 0.13
C VAL A 57 4.38 25.52 0.70
N VAL A 58 3.93 24.26 0.72
CA VAL A 58 2.64 23.89 1.30
C VAL A 58 2.71 23.77 2.83
N THR A 59 1.65 24.22 3.51
CA THR A 59 1.48 24.03 4.97
C THR A 59 1.30 22.55 5.32
N PRO A 60 1.70 22.12 6.53
CA PRO A 60 1.19 20.87 7.09
C PRO A 60 -0.35 20.88 7.10
N GLY A 61 -0.95 19.77 6.65
CA GLY A 61 -2.39 19.64 6.39
C GLY A 61 -2.85 20.19 5.04
N GLY A 62 -1.96 20.72 4.21
CA GLY A 62 -2.29 21.29 2.90
C GLY A 62 -2.42 20.27 1.77
N GLU A 63 -2.70 20.78 0.58
CA GLU A 63 -2.97 19.99 -0.63
C GLU A 63 -2.08 20.44 -1.80
N ILE A 64 -1.57 19.46 -2.55
CA ILE A 64 -0.84 19.66 -3.81
C ILE A 64 -1.66 19.06 -4.94
N VAL A 65 -2.00 19.87 -5.94
CA VAL A 65 -2.82 19.45 -7.09
C VAL A 65 -1.97 19.39 -8.35
N ALA A 66 -1.89 18.22 -8.98
CA ALA A 66 -1.38 18.08 -10.34
C ALA A 66 -2.47 18.48 -11.34
N MET A 67 -2.25 19.61 -12.03
CA MET A 67 -3.26 20.26 -12.87
C MET A 67 -3.40 19.64 -14.26
N ASP A 68 -2.33 19.02 -14.77
CA ASP A 68 -2.30 18.44 -16.10
C ASP A 68 -1.59 17.08 -16.14
N SER A 69 -1.64 16.44 -17.31
CA SER A 69 -1.02 15.13 -17.51
C SER A 69 0.49 15.27 -17.71
N GLY A 70 1.27 14.53 -16.92
CA GLY A 70 2.71 14.46 -17.07
C GLY A 70 3.42 13.72 -15.95
N ALA A 71 4.75 13.79 -15.94
CA ALA A 71 5.59 13.19 -14.92
C ALA A 71 6.00 14.24 -13.88
N TYR A 72 5.91 13.88 -12.59
CA TYR A 72 6.06 14.80 -11.46
C TYR A 72 7.14 14.41 -10.45
N GLY A 73 7.92 13.37 -10.78
CA GLY A 73 9.11 12.96 -10.01
C GLY A 73 8.78 12.20 -8.72
N THR A 74 9.78 11.55 -8.16
CA THR A 74 9.67 10.88 -6.86
C THR A 74 9.62 11.89 -5.73
N VAL A 75 9.04 11.50 -4.59
CA VAL A 75 8.80 12.41 -3.46
C VAL A 75 9.13 11.80 -2.11
N THR A 76 9.62 12.63 -1.21
CA THR A 76 9.72 12.35 0.22
C THR A 76 8.77 13.28 0.96
N ILE A 77 7.83 12.70 1.69
CA ILE A 77 6.79 13.42 2.42
C ILE A 77 7.21 13.49 3.89
N THR A 78 7.50 14.70 4.35
CA THR A 78 7.98 15.00 5.71
C THR A 78 6.97 15.74 6.56
N LYS A 79 5.79 16.05 6.01
CA LYS A 79 4.69 16.75 6.68
C LYS A 79 3.35 16.19 6.16
N SER A 80 2.29 16.28 6.95
CA SER A 80 0.96 15.83 6.55
C SER A 80 0.49 16.62 5.33
N ILE A 81 0.15 15.96 4.22
CA ILE A 81 -0.32 16.59 2.99
C ILE A 81 -1.20 15.64 2.18
N SER A 82 -2.00 16.21 1.29
CA SER A 82 -2.64 15.47 0.20
C SER A 82 -1.91 15.77 -1.12
N ILE A 83 -1.57 14.74 -1.89
CA ILE A 83 -1.12 14.86 -3.29
C ILE A 83 -2.20 14.25 -4.16
N VAL A 84 -2.82 15.08 -4.99
CA VAL A 84 -3.99 14.70 -5.79
C VAL A 84 -3.78 15.04 -7.25
N SER A 85 -4.23 14.16 -8.13
CA SER A 85 -4.37 14.46 -9.56
C SER A 85 -5.72 15.10 -9.86
N ALA A 86 -5.75 16.08 -10.75
CA ALA A 86 -7.00 16.57 -11.31
C ALA A 86 -7.76 15.41 -12.00
N PRO A 87 -9.10 15.32 -11.88
CA PRO A 87 -9.87 14.25 -12.50
C PRO A 87 -9.57 14.12 -14.01
N GLY A 88 -9.21 12.92 -14.45
CA GLY A 88 -8.86 12.62 -15.84
C GLY A 88 -7.43 12.98 -16.26
N ALA A 89 -6.65 13.63 -15.38
CA ALA A 89 -5.23 13.87 -15.63
C ALA A 89 -4.39 12.64 -15.25
N TYR A 90 -3.31 12.43 -16.01
CA TYR A 90 -2.27 11.45 -15.68
C TYR A 90 -1.20 12.10 -14.82
N ALA A 91 -1.19 11.87 -13.51
CA ALA A 91 -0.10 12.30 -12.63
C ALA A 91 0.90 11.15 -12.42
N GLY A 92 1.94 11.12 -13.24
CA GLY A 92 2.94 10.05 -13.29
C GLY A 92 4.12 10.24 -12.33
N ILE A 93 4.53 9.17 -11.67
CA ILE A 93 5.80 9.03 -10.94
C ILE A 93 6.55 7.83 -11.51
N THR A 94 7.59 8.10 -12.31
CA THR A 94 8.48 7.06 -12.83
C THR A 94 9.67 6.88 -11.88
N VAL A 95 9.91 5.65 -11.44
CA VAL A 95 10.94 5.31 -10.45
C VAL A 95 12.07 4.51 -11.08
N PHE A 96 13.23 5.12 -11.26
CA PHE A 96 14.41 4.46 -11.84
C PHE A 96 15.24 3.68 -10.82
N SER A 97 15.19 4.09 -9.55
CA SER A 97 15.85 3.45 -8.40
C SER A 97 15.22 3.94 -7.10
N GLY A 98 15.29 3.16 -6.03
CA GLY A 98 14.71 3.57 -4.73
C GLY A 98 13.19 3.59 -4.76
N ASN A 99 12.58 4.55 -4.06
CA ASN A 99 11.14 4.60 -3.83
C ASN A 99 10.46 5.68 -4.67
N GLY A 100 9.21 5.44 -5.09
CA GLY A 100 8.38 6.47 -5.72
C GLY A 100 7.92 7.54 -4.74
N VAL A 101 7.28 7.11 -3.65
CA VAL A 101 6.85 7.94 -2.53
C VAL A 101 7.47 7.39 -1.24
N THR A 102 8.14 8.24 -0.47
CA THR A 102 8.70 7.88 0.84
C THR A 102 8.00 8.65 1.95
N ILE A 103 7.50 7.93 2.96
CA ILE A 103 6.92 8.46 4.20
C ILE A 103 7.72 7.88 5.36
N ALA A 104 8.70 8.66 5.82
CA ALA A 104 9.71 8.23 6.81
C ALA A 104 9.65 9.02 8.13
N SER A 105 8.60 9.82 8.35
CA SER A 105 8.39 10.55 9.59
C SER A 105 7.11 10.08 10.27
N ALA A 106 7.14 9.99 11.60
CA ALA A 106 5.99 9.55 12.38
C ALA A 106 4.95 10.68 12.54
N GLY A 107 3.69 10.31 12.81
CA GLY A 107 2.60 11.25 13.10
C GLY A 107 2.08 12.00 11.88
N LEU A 108 2.43 11.57 10.67
CA LEU A 108 1.94 12.19 9.43
C LEU A 108 0.55 11.67 9.05
N THR A 109 -0.24 12.51 8.42
CA THR A 109 -1.48 12.13 7.71
C THR A 109 -1.31 12.47 6.24
N VAL A 110 -1.28 11.45 5.38
CA VAL A 110 -0.98 11.57 3.97
C VAL A 110 -2.12 11.00 3.12
N VAL A 111 -2.49 11.73 2.07
CA VAL A 111 -3.43 11.23 1.05
C VAL A 111 -2.74 11.24 -0.30
N LEU A 112 -2.76 10.12 -1.01
CA LEU A 112 -2.31 9.98 -2.38
C LEU A 112 -3.51 9.61 -3.23
N ARG A 113 -3.91 10.49 -4.17
CA ARG A 113 -5.11 10.27 -4.98
C ARG A 113 -4.88 10.44 -6.48
N GLY A 114 -5.30 9.46 -7.26
CA GLY A 114 -5.27 9.56 -8.73
C GLY A 114 -3.86 9.50 -9.33
N LEU A 115 -2.87 9.00 -8.57
CA LEU A 115 -1.48 8.93 -9.04
C LEU A 115 -1.23 7.64 -9.81
N THR A 116 -0.41 7.72 -10.86
CA THR A 116 0.16 6.55 -11.52
C THR A 116 1.65 6.47 -11.17
N ILE A 117 2.04 5.40 -10.50
CA ILE A 117 3.41 5.17 -10.01
C ILE A 117 3.94 3.91 -10.70
N ASN A 118 5.05 4.01 -11.43
CA ASN A 118 5.61 2.88 -12.16
C ASN A 118 7.12 2.79 -12.00
N SER A 119 7.63 1.56 -11.94
CA SER A 119 9.05 1.28 -11.81
C SER A 119 9.72 1.03 -13.17
N LEU A 120 10.99 1.44 -13.26
CA LEU A 120 12.01 1.07 -14.25
C LEU A 120 13.31 0.62 -13.55
N GLY A 121 13.21 0.18 -12.29
CA GLY A 121 14.36 -0.18 -11.44
C GLY A 121 14.22 0.26 -9.97
N GLY A 122 13.07 0.83 -9.57
CA GLY A 122 12.73 1.13 -8.19
C GLY A 122 12.35 -0.10 -7.35
N ASP A 123 12.58 0.04 -6.04
CA ASP A 123 12.33 -0.97 -5.00
C ASP A 123 10.84 -0.99 -4.60
N TYR A 124 10.30 0.18 -4.27
CA TYR A 124 8.92 0.33 -3.77
C TYR A 124 8.18 1.48 -4.45
N GLY A 125 6.90 1.27 -4.78
CA GLY A 125 6.05 2.36 -5.29
C GLY A 125 5.77 3.40 -4.22
N ILE A 126 5.28 2.94 -3.08
CA ILE A 126 5.05 3.73 -1.87
C ILE A 126 5.71 3.00 -0.71
N ALA A 127 6.59 3.67 0.03
CA ALA A 127 7.29 3.13 1.18
C ALA A 127 6.94 3.92 2.44
N VAL A 128 6.40 3.22 3.45
CA VAL A 128 6.08 3.77 4.78
C VAL A 128 6.99 3.09 5.81
N THR A 129 7.93 3.85 6.35
CA THR A 129 8.97 3.33 7.27
C THR A 129 8.90 3.95 8.67
N ALA A 130 7.91 4.81 8.92
CA ALA A 130 7.58 5.36 10.23
C ALA A 130 6.05 5.38 10.42
N GLY A 131 5.60 5.42 11.67
CA GLY A 131 4.16 5.34 11.99
C GLY A 131 3.39 6.56 11.44
N ALA A 132 2.55 6.34 10.44
CA ALA A 132 1.79 7.39 9.76
C ALA A 132 0.37 6.90 9.42
N ALA A 133 -0.55 7.84 9.20
CA ALA A 133 -1.84 7.58 8.56
C ALA A 133 -1.70 7.82 7.05
N LEU A 134 -2.00 6.83 6.22
CA LEU A 134 -1.91 6.91 4.76
C LEU A 134 -3.24 6.49 4.11
N SER A 135 -3.78 7.33 3.23
CA SER A 135 -4.85 6.95 2.30
C SER A 135 -4.31 6.88 0.86
N VAL A 136 -4.48 5.73 0.20
CA VAL A 136 -4.14 5.51 -1.22
C VAL A 136 -5.44 5.29 -1.99
N GLU A 137 -5.80 6.25 -2.84
CA GLU A 137 -7.13 6.33 -3.43
C GLU A 137 -7.08 6.46 -4.95
N ASN A 138 -7.75 5.57 -5.68
CA ASN A 138 -7.82 5.63 -7.15
C ASN A 138 -6.43 5.71 -7.82
N CYS A 139 -5.43 5.05 -7.23
CA CYS A 139 -4.07 5.05 -7.77
C CYS A 139 -3.83 3.82 -8.66
N VAL A 140 -2.77 3.89 -9.46
CA VAL A 140 -2.20 2.74 -10.17
C VAL A 140 -0.74 2.62 -9.76
N VAL A 141 -0.34 1.49 -9.21
CA VAL A 141 1.05 1.22 -8.83
C VAL A 141 1.55 -0.04 -9.53
N SER A 142 2.62 0.09 -10.32
CA SER A 142 2.99 -0.99 -11.23
C SER A 142 4.49 -1.21 -11.45
N ASN A 143 4.80 -2.46 -11.82
CA ASN A 143 6.10 -2.91 -12.32
C ASN A 143 7.26 -2.90 -11.29
N PHE A 144 6.99 -2.79 -9.99
CA PHE A 144 8.00 -2.90 -8.91
C PHE A 144 8.43 -4.36 -8.69
N SER A 145 9.01 -4.99 -9.71
CA SER A 145 9.22 -6.45 -9.80
C SER A 145 10.57 -6.94 -9.29
N LEU A 146 11.45 -6.05 -8.80
CA LEU A 146 12.72 -6.44 -8.19
C LEU A 146 12.47 -7.37 -6.99
N THR A 147 13.41 -8.27 -6.72
CA THR A 147 13.32 -9.18 -5.57
C THR A 147 13.07 -8.40 -4.29
N SER A 148 12.07 -8.83 -3.53
CA SER A 148 11.60 -8.15 -2.31
C SER A 148 10.95 -6.78 -2.51
N GLY A 149 10.77 -6.31 -3.75
CA GLY A 149 10.02 -5.08 -4.04
C GLY A 149 8.53 -5.18 -3.70
N ALA A 150 7.83 -4.06 -3.76
CA ALA A 150 6.38 -4.03 -3.62
C ALA A 150 5.76 -2.76 -4.22
N GLY A 151 4.50 -2.83 -4.63
CA GLY A 151 3.77 -1.62 -4.99
C GLY A 151 3.57 -0.69 -3.79
N LEU A 152 3.08 -1.23 -2.68
CA LEU A 152 3.04 -0.56 -1.37
C LEU A 152 3.80 -1.42 -0.34
N TYR A 153 4.78 -0.82 0.33
CA TYR A 153 5.51 -1.42 1.43
C TYR A 153 5.33 -0.60 2.70
N VAL A 154 4.79 -1.25 3.74
CA VAL A 154 4.59 -0.63 5.05
C VAL A 154 5.33 -1.46 6.08
N ASN A 155 6.34 -0.88 6.73
CA ASN A 155 7.14 -1.55 7.74
C ASN A 155 7.30 -0.68 8.99
N ALA A 156 6.15 -0.32 9.57
CA ALA A 156 6.03 0.53 10.74
C ALA A 156 4.59 0.43 11.31
N PRO A 157 4.34 0.86 12.56
CA PRO A 157 3.00 0.93 13.12
C PRO A 157 2.21 2.08 12.49
N ALA A 158 1.74 1.87 11.26
CA ALA A 158 1.03 2.82 10.43
C ALA A 158 -0.43 2.40 10.23
N GLU A 159 -1.33 3.37 10.10
CA GLU A 159 -2.73 3.16 9.74
C GLU A 159 -2.90 3.44 8.25
N VAL A 160 -3.36 2.44 7.48
CA VAL A 160 -3.41 2.55 6.02
C VAL A 160 -4.78 2.20 5.47
N ALA A 161 -5.31 3.08 4.63
CA ALA A 161 -6.49 2.82 3.81
C ALA A 161 -6.09 2.73 2.34
N VAL A 162 -6.50 1.65 1.67
CA VAL A 162 -6.29 1.45 0.24
C VAL A 162 -7.66 1.29 -0.42
N VAL A 163 -8.00 2.19 -1.34
CA VAL A 163 -9.35 2.27 -1.92
C VAL A 163 -9.24 2.41 -3.43
N LYS A 164 -9.99 1.58 -4.18
CA LYS A 164 -10.10 1.68 -5.65
C LYS A 164 -8.75 1.73 -6.37
N THR A 165 -7.75 1.03 -5.84
CA THR A 165 -6.37 1.11 -6.34
C THR A 165 -5.98 -0.17 -7.05
N LEU A 166 -5.21 -0.04 -8.14
CA LEU A 166 -4.67 -1.16 -8.91
C LEU A 166 -3.18 -1.33 -8.59
N PHE A 167 -2.80 -2.51 -8.11
CA PHE A 167 -1.42 -2.94 -7.96
C PHE A 167 -1.13 -4.05 -8.97
N ARG A 168 -0.27 -3.79 -9.97
CA ARG A 168 0.02 -4.78 -11.03
C ARG A 168 1.48 -4.95 -11.37
N GLY A 169 1.90 -6.19 -11.66
CA GLY A 169 3.27 -6.46 -12.12
C GLY A 169 4.36 -6.14 -11.09
N ASN A 170 4.01 -6.00 -9.81
CA ASN A 170 4.98 -5.78 -8.74
C ASN A 170 5.52 -7.12 -8.22
N TYR A 171 6.53 -7.14 -7.37
CA TYR A 171 6.97 -8.37 -6.71
C TYR A 171 5.89 -8.86 -5.75
N ASP A 172 5.56 -8.05 -4.74
CA ASP A 172 4.27 -8.12 -4.05
C ASP A 172 3.41 -6.92 -4.48
N GLY A 173 2.10 -7.13 -4.65
CA GLY A 173 1.18 -6.02 -4.87
C GLY A 173 1.26 -5.03 -3.70
N VAL A 174 1.01 -5.55 -2.49
CA VAL A 174 1.18 -4.82 -1.23
C VAL A 174 1.79 -5.73 -0.16
N ARG A 175 2.67 -5.18 0.66
CA ARG A 175 3.28 -5.85 1.81
C ARG A 175 3.12 -4.99 3.06
N PHE A 176 2.39 -5.52 4.04
CA PHE A 176 2.23 -4.92 5.36
C PHE A 176 3.05 -5.70 6.39
N SER A 177 3.86 -4.98 7.17
CA SER A 177 4.69 -5.51 8.25
C SER A 177 4.91 -4.46 9.33
N GLY A 178 5.72 -4.78 10.35
CA GLY A 178 6.20 -3.80 11.32
C GLY A 178 5.11 -3.19 12.22
N GLY A 179 4.00 -3.90 12.43
CA GLY A 179 2.90 -3.42 13.27
C GLY A 179 1.81 -2.65 12.53
N ALA A 180 1.78 -2.71 11.20
CA ALA A 180 0.82 -1.97 10.39
C ALA A 180 -0.63 -2.43 10.62
N LYS A 181 -1.56 -1.47 10.56
CA LYS A 181 -3.01 -1.70 10.56
C LYS A 181 -3.59 -1.17 9.26
N ALA A 182 -4.21 -2.03 8.47
CA ALA A 182 -4.68 -1.63 7.14
C ALA A 182 -6.10 -2.10 6.81
N GLN A 183 -6.79 -1.28 6.00
CA GLN A 183 -8.05 -1.61 5.37
C GLN A 183 -7.91 -1.46 3.86
N ILE A 184 -8.33 -2.48 3.12
CA ILE A 184 -8.28 -2.51 1.66
C ILE A 184 -9.70 -2.70 1.15
N SER A 185 -10.14 -1.83 0.24
CA SER A 185 -11.45 -1.95 -0.41
C SER A 185 -11.41 -1.66 -1.90
N ASP A 186 -12.25 -2.38 -2.65
CA ASP A 186 -12.52 -2.12 -4.07
C ASP A 186 -11.24 -2.10 -4.94
N SER A 187 -10.22 -2.86 -4.54
CA SER A 187 -8.87 -2.80 -5.11
C SER A 187 -8.46 -4.11 -5.78
N GLN A 188 -7.50 -4.03 -6.70
CA GLN A 188 -7.09 -5.15 -7.55
C GLN A 188 -5.58 -5.38 -7.47
N PHE A 189 -5.17 -6.64 -7.32
CA PHE A 189 -3.78 -7.10 -7.20
C PHE A 189 -3.49 -8.11 -8.30
N LEU A 190 -2.93 -7.65 -9.41
CA LEU A 190 -2.91 -8.41 -10.66
C LEU A 190 -1.49 -8.73 -11.12
N ARG A 191 -1.21 -10.01 -11.41
CA ARG A 191 0.03 -10.43 -12.06
C ARG A 191 1.29 -9.97 -11.33
N ASN A 192 1.27 -9.96 -10.00
CA ASN A 192 2.46 -9.71 -9.20
C ASN A 192 3.33 -10.98 -9.16
N THR A 193 4.65 -10.85 -9.08
CA THR A 193 5.59 -11.97 -9.17
C THR A 193 5.41 -12.98 -8.03
N VAL A 194 5.00 -12.52 -6.85
CA VAL A 194 4.82 -13.36 -5.66
C VAL A 194 3.39 -13.25 -5.14
N SER A 195 3.06 -12.23 -4.34
CA SER A 195 1.75 -12.14 -3.71
C SER A 195 0.94 -10.96 -4.22
N GLY A 196 -0.38 -11.09 -4.24
CA GLY A 196 -1.23 -9.91 -4.37
C GLY A 196 -1.19 -9.05 -3.10
N VAL A 197 -1.53 -9.68 -1.97
CA VAL A 197 -1.46 -9.08 -0.63
C VAL A 197 -0.66 -10.00 0.29
N LEU A 198 0.43 -9.48 0.85
CA LEU A 198 1.21 -10.13 1.90
C LEU A 198 1.07 -9.36 3.21
N VAL A 199 0.59 -10.05 4.24
CA VAL A 199 0.62 -9.59 5.63
C VAL A 199 1.72 -10.36 6.33
N ASP A 200 2.80 -9.70 6.71
CA ASP A 200 3.96 -10.33 7.34
C ASP A 200 4.15 -9.81 8.77
N SER A 201 4.70 -10.67 9.62
CA SER A 201 5.11 -10.32 10.97
C SER A 201 6.37 -11.08 11.37
N SER A 202 7.36 -10.31 11.80
CA SER A 202 8.54 -10.79 12.54
C SER A 202 8.62 -10.21 13.96
N ALA A 203 7.73 -9.26 14.29
CA ALA A 203 7.55 -8.68 15.62
C ALA A 203 6.23 -7.88 15.64
N GLY A 204 5.65 -7.71 16.83
CA GLY A 204 4.41 -6.94 16.99
C GLY A 204 3.19 -7.59 16.35
N ALA A 205 2.15 -6.79 16.07
CA ALA A 205 0.91 -7.25 15.46
C ALA A 205 0.62 -6.46 14.17
N THR A 206 0.62 -7.15 13.04
CA THR A 206 0.19 -6.60 11.74
C THR A 206 -1.24 -7.07 11.47
N GLU A 207 -2.16 -6.14 11.21
CA GLU A 207 -3.59 -6.43 11.06
C GLU A 207 -4.12 -5.84 9.75
N VAL A 208 -4.70 -6.67 8.89
CA VAL A 208 -5.26 -6.23 7.61
C VAL A 208 -6.67 -6.76 7.42
N SER A 209 -7.60 -5.89 7.02
CA SER A 209 -8.89 -6.28 6.48
C SER A 209 -9.00 -5.93 5.00
N ALA A 210 -9.61 -6.82 4.22
CA ALA A 210 -9.75 -6.68 2.78
C ALA A 210 -11.18 -7.06 2.35
N GLU A 211 -11.88 -6.12 1.71
CA GLU A 211 -13.26 -6.30 1.27
C GLU A 211 -13.46 -5.87 -0.20
N ARG A 212 -14.21 -6.66 -0.99
CA ARG A 212 -14.46 -6.36 -2.42
C ARG A 212 -13.14 -6.21 -3.20
N VAL A 213 -12.22 -7.14 -3.00
CA VAL A 213 -10.89 -7.13 -3.60
C VAL A 213 -10.70 -8.29 -4.57
N VAL A 214 -9.86 -8.09 -5.57
CA VAL A 214 -9.47 -9.13 -6.54
C VAL A 214 -7.97 -9.34 -6.47
N SER A 215 -7.53 -10.58 -6.28
CA SER A 215 -6.13 -10.96 -6.39
C SER A 215 -5.99 -12.09 -7.42
N SER A 216 -5.43 -11.75 -8.59
CA SER A 216 -5.46 -12.65 -9.73
C SER A 216 -4.15 -12.73 -10.52
N GLY A 217 -3.79 -13.94 -10.92
CA GLY A 217 -2.63 -14.16 -11.79
C GLY A 217 -1.29 -13.94 -11.11
N ASN A 218 -1.22 -13.91 -9.77
CA ASN A 218 0.04 -13.68 -9.06
C ASN A 218 0.88 -14.97 -9.05
N GLY A 219 2.22 -14.85 -9.08
CA GLY A 219 3.11 -16.00 -9.24
C GLY A 219 3.13 -16.99 -8.07
N SER A 220 2.75 -16.54 -6.86
CA SER A 220 2.54 -17.39 -5.69
C SER A 220 1.10 -17.28 -5.19
N SER A 221 0.83 -16.51 -4.13
CA SER A 221 -0.46 -16.54 -3.46
C SER A 221 -1.29 -15.29 -3.73
N GLY A 222 -2.62 -15.44 -3.75
CA GLY A 222 -3.52 -14.30 -3.91
C GLY A 222 -3.47 -13.38 -2.68
N PHE A 223 -3.82 -13.93 -1.52
CA PHE A 223 -3.81 -13.25 -0.23
C PHE A 223 -3.16 -14.16 0.82
N VAL A 224 -2.11 -13.69 1.48
CA VAL A 224 -1.36 -14.51 2.43
C VAL A 224 -0.98 -13.74 3.69
N ALA A 225 -1.16 -14.38 4.84
CA ALA A 225 -0.59 -13.94 6.11
C ALA A 225 0.57 -14.87 6.52
N SER A 226 1.70 -14.31 6.92
CA SER A 226 2.89 -15.04 7.35
C SER A 226 3.39 -14.47 8.68
N ALA A 227 3.81 -15.33 9.60
CA ALA A 227 4.47 -14.88 10.82
C ALA A 227 5.62 -15.82 11.21
N THR A 228 6.83 -15.27 11.28
CA THR A 228 7.99 -15.97 11.87
C THR A 228 8.10 -15.70 13.38
N ALA A 229 7.61 -14.54 13.81
CA ALA A 229 7.39 -14.13 15.19
C ALA A 229 6.30 -13.03 15.23
N GLY A 230 5.80 -12.68 16.42
CA GLY A 230 4.68 -11.73 16.53
C GLY A 230 3.38 -12.29 15.94
N SER A 231 2.50 -11.43 15.43
CA SER A 231 1.20 -11.84 14.89
C SER A 231 0.83 -11.16 13.57
N ALA A 232 0.32 -11.93 12.62
CA ALA A 232 -0.23 -11.45 11.34
C ALA A 232 -1.70 -11.86 11.22
N SER A 233 -2.59 -10.89 11.12
CA SER A 233 -4.03 -11.08 10.99
C SER A 233 -4.53 -10.59 9.63
N LEU A 234 -5.32 -11.42 8.96
CA LEU A 234 -5.89 -11.13 7.65
C LEU A 234 -7.37 -11.51 7.60
N ALA A 235 -8.24 -10.52 7.59
CA ALA A 235 -9.68 -10.70 7.39
C ALA A 235 -10.05 -10.42 5.93
N ILE A 236 -10.68 -11.37 5.26
CA ILE A 236 -11.04 -11.29 3.85
C ILE A 236 -12.55 -11.51 3.71
N LYS A 237 -13.20 -10.62 2.98
CA LYS A 237 -14.64 -10.67 2.72
C LYS A 237 -14.96 -10.28 1.28
N SER A 238 -15.87 -11.00 0.64
CA SER A 238 -16.32 -10.66 -0.72
C SER A 238 -15.14 -10.51 -1.70
N ALA A 239 -14.18 -11.43 -1.65
CA ALA A 239 -12.97 -11.37 -2.46
C ALA A 239 -12.95 -12.45 -3.56
N LEU A 240 -12.18 -12.18 -4.61
CA LEU A 240 -11.80 -13.16 -5.63
C LEU A 240 -10.30 -13.43 -5.55
N ALA A 241 -9.92 -14.68 -5.32
CA ALA A 241 -8.55 -15.18 -5.46
C ALA A 241 -8.49 -16.18 -6.62
N SER A 242 -7.96 -15.76 -7.76
CA SER A 242 -7.98 -16.57 -8.98
C SER A 242 -6.66 -16.70 -9.70
N GLU A 243 -6.41 -17.85 -10.34
CA GLU A 243 -5.27 -18.00 -11.26
C GLU A 243 -3.91 -17.69 -10.62
N ASN A 244 -3.78 -17.80 -9.30
CA ASN A 244 -2.50 -17.60 -8.62
C ASN A 244 -1.66 -18.88 -8.73
N GLY A 245 -0.34 -18.75 -8.92
CA GLY A 245 0.56 -19.88 -9.21
C GLY A 245 0.66 -20.90 -8.09
N SER A 246 0.38 -20.50 -6.86
CA SER A 246 0.33 -21.35 -5.66
C SER A 246 -1.08 -21.35 -5.08
N HIS A 247 -1.29 -20.68 -3.94
CA HIS A 247 -2.54 -20.76 -3.19
C HIS A 247 -3.44 -19.56 -3.46
N GLY A 248 -4.77 -19.74 -3.35
CA GLY A 248 -5.66 -18.59 -3.43
C GLY A 248 -5.55 -17.69 -2.19
N ILE A 249 -5.87 -18.24 -1.02
CA ILE A 249 -5.93 -17.51 0.25
C ILE A 249 -5.31 -18.38 1.35
N GLY A 250 -4.61 -17.80 2.33
CA GLY A 250 -4.26 -18.57 3.51
C GLY A 250 -3.18 -17.95 4.37
N GLY A 251 -2.53 -18.80 5.16
CA GLY A 251 -1.41 -18.32 5.95
C GLY A 251 -0.53 -19.41 6.54
N SER A 252 0.69 -18.98 6.89
CA SER A 252 1.75 -19.84 7.41
C SER A 252 2.43 -19.22 8.63
N ALA A 253 2.64 -20.01 9.67
CA ALA A 253 3.32 -19.54 10.88
C ALA A 253 4.44 -20.49 11.32
N SER A 254 5.54 -19.91 11.79
CA SER A 254 6.52 -20.62 12.62
C SER A 254 5.96 -20.84 14.03
N ALA A 255 6.60 -21.69 14.84
CA ALA A 255 6.17 -21.95 16.22
C ALA A 255 6.13 -20.69 17.12
N SER A 256 6.96 -19.69 16.84
CA SER A 256 7.01 -18.42 17.57
C SER A 256 6.12 -17.32 16.97
N GLY A 257 5.51 -17.57 15.81
CA GLY A 257 4.62 -16.64 15.13
C GLY A 257 3.15 -17.04 15.31
N ALA A 258 2.25 -16.08 15.20
CA ALA A 258 0.81 -16.33 15.20
C ALA A 258 0.19 -15.80 13.90
N VAL A 259 -0.59 -16.63 13.22
CA VAL A 259 -1.34 -16.21 12.03
C VAL A 259 -2.82 -16.45 12.24
N ALA A 260 -3.64 -15.44 11.95
CA ALA A 260 -5.09 -15.56 11.96
C ALA A 260 -5.67 -15.10 10.62
N VAL A 261 -6.24 -16.01 9.86
CA VAL A 261 -6.92 -15.69 8.59
C VAL A 261 -8.40 -16.02 8.69
N ASN A 262 -9.26 -15.06 8.40
CA ASN A 262 -10.71 -15.27 8.33
C ASN A 262 -11.19 -14.96 6.92
N VAL A 263 -11.81 -15.93 6.26
CA VAL A 263 -12.28 -15.81 4.88
C VAL A 263 -13.78 -15.97 4.86
N SER A 264 -14.49 -15.00 4.29
CA SER A 264 -15.95 -15.04 4.21
C SER A 264 -16.46 -14.59 2.84
N LYS A 265 -17.56 -15.18 2.37
CA LYS A 265 -18.27 -14.74 1.15
C LYS A 265 -17.35 -14.58 -0.08
N SER A 266 -16.33 -15.42 -0.18
CA SER A 266 -15.26 -15.25 -1.17
C SER A 266 -15.22 -16.42 -2.16
N LEU A 267 -14.57 -16.18 -3.30
CA LEU A 267 -14.31 -17.18 -4.33
C LEU A 267 -12.80 -17.41 -4.44
N SER A 268 -12.36 -18.66 -4.19
CA SER A 268 -11.00 -19.09 -4.46
C SER A 268 -11.01 -20.15 -5.56
N THR A 269 -10.48 -19.80 -6.75
CA THR A 269 -10.63 -20.63 -7.95
C THR A 269 -9.43 -20.68 -8.87
N ALA A 270 -9.21 -21.80 -9.54
CA ALA A 270 -8.16 -21.92 -10.57
C ALA A 270 -6.74 -21.59 -10.08
N ASN A 271 -6.45 -21.75 -8.79
CA ASN A 271 -5.09 -21.56 -8.27
C ASN A 271 -4.25 -22.82 -8.51
N GLY A 272 -2.93 -22.64 -8.70
CA GLY A 272 -1.98 -23.68 -9.11
C GLY A 272 -1.68 -24.72 -8.02
N LEU A 273 -2.09 -24.46 -6.79
CA LEU A 273 -2.12 -25.43 -5.69
C LEU A 273 -3.51 -25.44 -5.06
N THR A 274 -3.66 -24.88 -3.85
CA THR A 274 -4.89 -25.03 -3.06
C THR A 274 -5.73 -23.77 -3.06
N GLY A 275 -7.02 -23.92 -2.80
CA GLY A 275 -7.92 -22.79 -2.72
C GLY A 275 -7.69 -21.96 -1.46
N VAL A 276 -7.79 -22.61 -0.30
CA VAL A 276 -7.51 -22.01 1.01
C VAL A 276 -6.54 -22.90 1.79
N PHE A 277 -5.50 -22.33 2.40
CA PHE A 277 -4.51 -23.10 3.16
C PHE A 277 -4.20 -22.56 4.56
N ALA A 278 -3.84 -23.47 5.47
CA ALA A 278 -3.26 -23.18 6.79
C ALA A 278 -2.03 -24.06 7.00
N SER A 279 -0.89 -23.49 7.37
CA SER A 279 0.35 -24.24 7.56
C SER A 279 1.16 -23.79 8.77
N GLY A 280 1.68 -24.74 9.54
CA GLY A 280 2.57 -24.47 10.68
C GLY A 280 1.84 -24.11 11.98
N ASP A 281 2.57 -24.25 13.09
CA ASP A 281 1.99 -24.44 14.43
C ASP A 281 1.18 -23.24 14.95
N GLY A 282 1.56 -22.03 14.56
CA GLY A 282 0.85 -20.81 14.95
C GLY A 282 -0.27 -20.38 13.99
N ALA A 283 -0.54 -21.13 12.92
CA ALA A 283 -1.47 -20.71 11.89
C ALA A 283 -2.89 -21.19 12.19
N ARG A 284 -3.83 -20.25 12.22
CA ARG A 284 -5.26 -20.49 12.31
C ARG A 284 -5.98 -19.88 11.12
N VAL A 285 -6.74 -20.69 10.39
CA VAL A 285 -7.55 -20.24 9.25
C VAL A 285 -8.99 -20.68 9.42
N VAL A 286 -9.93 -19.75 9.21
CA VAL A 286 -11.37 -19.99 9.24
C VAL A 286 -11.96 -19.61 7.89
N VAL A 287 -12.80 -20.47 7.33
CA VAL A 287 -13.54 -20.17 6.09
C VAL A 287 -15.04 -20.34 6.30
N SER A 288 -15.82 -19.37 5.80
CA SER A 288 -17.27 -19.35 5.87
C SER A 288 -17.95 -18.81 4.62
N SER A 289 -19.15 -19.33 4.33
CA SER A 289 -20.01 -18.90 3.22
C SER A 289 -19.29 -18.69 1.88
N SER A 290 -18.25 -19.47 1.59
CA SER A 290 -17.34 -19.24 0.46
C SER A 290 -17.40 -20.37 -0.56
N THR A 291 -17.01 -20.08 -1.80
CA THR A 291 -16.88 -21.08 -2.87
C THR A 291 -15.40 -21.32 -3.18
N ILE A 292 -14.97 -22.58 -3.06
CA ILE A 292 -13.59 -23.00 -3.28
C ILE A 292 -13.59 -24.09 -4.33
N THR A 293 -13.16 -23.77 -5.56
CA THR A 293 -13.37 -24.65 -6.70
C THR A 293 -12.25 -24.61 -7.73
N ARG A 294 -12.09 -25.66 -8.54
CA ARG A 294 -11.16 -25.67 -9.68
C ARG A 294 -9.70 -25.39 -9.33
N ASN A 295 -9.27 -25.59 -8.10
CA ASN A 295 -7.85 -25.46 -7.73
C ASN A 295 -7.11 -26.75 -8.12
N ALA A 296 -5.84 -26.63 -8.51
CA ALA A 296 -5.06 -27.74 -9.06
C ALA A 296 -4.63 -28.80 -8.02
N ALA A 297 -4.82 -28.51 -6.73
CA ALA A 297 -4.65 -29.46 -5.64
C ALA A 297 -5.97 -29.61 -4.84
N TYR A 298 -5.94 -29.33 -3.54
CA TYR A 298 -7.10 -29.42 -2.65
C TYR A 298 -7.86 -28.09 -2.57
N GLY A 299 -9.16 -28.15 -2.27
CA GLY A 299 -9.93 -26.96 -1.92
C GLY A 299 -9.45 -26.34 -0.61
N LEU A 300 -9.59 -27.08 0.49
CA LEU A 300 -9.15 -26.69 1.82
C LEU A 300 -7.93 -27.52 2.24
N TYR A 301 -6.84 -26.88 2.63
CA TYR A 301 -5.59 -27.57 2.94
C TYR A 301 -5.06 -27.17 4.31
N GLN A 302 -4.99 -28.14 5.22
CA GLN A 302 -4.31 -28.02 6.49
C GLN A 302 -2.99 -28.81 6.43
N ALA A 303 -1.91 -28.17 6.86
CA ALA A 303 -0.59 -28.76 6.92
C ALA A 303 0.06 -28.57 8.30
N SER A 304 0.95 -29.50 8.65
CA SER A 304 1.65 -29.53 9.94
C SER A 304 0.64 -29.50 11.11
N SER A 305 0.87 -28.71 12.15
CA SER A 305 -0.05 -28.58 13.28
C SER A 305 -0.99 -27.36 13.20
N ALA A 306 -1.14 -26.75 12.02
CA ALA A 306 -2.04 -25.61 11.82
C ALA A 306 -3.49 -25.96 12.16
N VAL A 307 -4.25 -24.97 12.63
CA VAL A 307 -5.69 -25.09 12.90
C VAL A 307 -6.47 -24.58 11.70
N PHE A 308 -7.23 -25.47 11.06
CA PHE A 308 -8.16 -25.08 9.99
C PHE A 308 -9.61 -25.34 10.45
N MET A 309 -10.46 -24.33 10.34
CA MET A 309 -11.89 -24.43 10.66
C MET A 309 -12.78 -24.04 9.47
N SER A 310 -13.90 -24.74 9.33
CA SER A 310 -14.96 -24.44 8.35
C SER A 310 -16.30 -24.36 9.07
N THR A 311 -17.14 -23.38 8.75
CA THR A 311 -18.49 -23.21 9.33
C THR A 311 -19.55 -24.13 8.73
N GLY A 312 -19.17 -25.04 7.83
CA GLY A 312 -20.09 -26.01 7.21
C GLY A 312 -20.97 -25.49 6.07
N ASP A 313 -20.94 -24.17 5.80
CA ASP A 313 -21.73 -23.49 4.77
C ASP A 313 -20.90 -23.13 3.51
N ASN A 314 -19.73 -23.74 3.36
CA ASN A 314 -18.84 -23.53 2.22
C ASN A 314 -19.14 -24.51 1.08
N ARG A 315 -19.07 -24.04 -0.17
CA ARG A 315 -19.10 -24.90 -1.36
C ARG A 315 -17.67 -25.26 -1.77
N VAL A 316 -17.28 -26.51 -1.57
CA VAL A 316 -15.94 -27.00 -1.94
C VAL A 316 -16.09 -28.13 -2.96
N SER A 317 -15.87 -27.83 -4.23
CA SER A 317 -16.12 -28.78 -5.34
C SER A 317 -15.11 -28.61 -6.48
N ASP A 318 -14.94 -29.65 -7.29
CA ASP A 318 -14.18 -29.58 -8.56
C ASP A 318 -12.70 -29.18 -8.39
N ASN A 319 -12.11 -29.40 -7.21
CA ASN A 319 -10.67 -29.26 -6.99
C ASN A 319 -9.98 -30.57 -7.40
N ALA A 320 -8.84 -30.48 -8.09
CA ALA A 320 -8.30 -31.60 -8.87
C ALA A 320 -7.90 -32.81 -8.03
N VAL A 321 -7.41 -32.60 -6.81
CA VAL A 321 -7.01 -33.71 -5.91
C VAL A 321 -8.14 -34.06 -4.94
N GLY A 322 -8.89 -33.08 -4.45
CA GLY A 322 -10.04 -33.34 -3.58
C GLY A 322 -10.56 -32.10 -2.86
N PRO A 323 -11.68 -32.24 -2.13
CA PRO A 323 -12.26 -31.11 -1.40
C PRO A 323 -11.34 -30.62 -0.27
N SER A 324 -10.67 -31.53 0.43
CA SER A 324 -9.77 -31.17 1.54
C SER A 324 -8.63 -32.16 1.76
N SER A 325 -7.60 -31.69 2.47
CA SER A 325 -6.52 -32.51 3.05
C SER A 325 -6.10 -31.96 4.41
N GLY A 326 -5.70 -32.85 5.31
CA GLY A 326 -5.42 -32.54 6.72
C GLY A 326 -6.69 -32.50 7.57
N THR A 327 -6.55 -32.00 8.81
CA THR A 327 -7.67 -31.93 9.76
C THR A 327 -8.45 -30.62 9.60
N ILE A 328 -9.68 -30.72 9.10
CA ILE A 328 -10.59 -29.57 8.96
C ILE A 328 -11.68 -29.67 10.03
N SER A 329 -11.63 -28.79 11.03
CA SER A 329 -12.58 -28.79 12.14
C SER A 329 -13.86 -28.03 11.78
N SER A 330 -15.00 -28.52 12.25
CA SER A 330 -16.27 -27.77 12.14
C SER A 330 -16.32 -26.68 13.20
N LEU A 331 -16.64 -25.45 12.80
CA LEU A 331 -17.01 -24.38 13.72
C LEU A 331 -18.54 -24.34 13.81
N THR A 332 -19.12 -24.91 14.86
CA THR A 332 -20.56 -24.85 15.11
C THR A 332 -20.99 -23.41 15.39
N PRO A 333 -22.01 -22.87 14.70
CA PRO A 333 -22.63 -21.60 15.06
C PRO A 333 -23.13 -21.67 16.51
N MET A 334 -22.85 -20.64 17.30
CA MET A 334 -23.45 -20.47 18.63
C MET A 334 -24.88 -19.97 18.53
#